data_AF-A0A2K0XX16-F1
#
_entry.id   AF-A0A2K0XX16-F1
#
_cell.length_a   1.000
_cell.length_b   1.000
_cell.length_c   1.000
_cell.angle_alpha   90.00
_cell.angle_beta   90.00
_cell.angle_gamma   90.00
#
_symmetry.space_group_name_H-M   'P 1'
#
loop_
_entity.id
_entity.type
_entity.pdbx_description
1 polymer ?
#
loop_
_entity_poly.entity_id
_entity_poly.type
_entity_poly.pdbx_seq_one_letter_code
_entity_poly.pdbx_strand_id
1 'polypeptide(L)'
;MNKIPVIHTPDVNSDTQAKINLLGMSKDELAAFFVSIGEKPFRATQVMKWIYQFGVTDFFEMTNISKKLQQRLHDTACVTPPTVKYKEFSQDGTRKWVFEVAGGSLVETVLIPADDNKQFGRKTLCISSQVGCALDCSFCSTGKQGFERDLTPSEIIGQLWVANQSYMEDVAPTERENRVTNVVMMGMGEPLLNYQPVVASMSLMLDDHAFGLSKRRVTLSTSGVVPKMYDLAKDIDVALAISLHAPNDELRNELVPINKKYPLSELIAAAKAYVYDENPRHKKHVTIEYVMLAGVNDSDEHARQLVALLKDLPSKINLIPFNPFPHAPYDRSSNNRIHAFSNILNNAGFVCTIRQTRGDDIDAACGQLVGQVADRTRRAKKWQESIERRQQS
;
A
#
# COMPACT_ATOMS: atom_id res chain seq x y z
N MET A 1 3.39 32.64 12.30
CA MET A 1 2.82 31.82 13.38
C MET A 1 1.30 31.76 13.20
N ASN A 2 0.80 30.77 12.46
CA ASN A 2 -0.64 30.51 12.39
C ASN A 2 -0.92 29.21 13.16
N LYS A 3 -1.48 29.35 14.36
CA LYS A 3 -1.94 28.22 15.17
C LYS A 3 -3.26 27.71 14.58
N ILE A 4 -3.29 26.45 14.18
CA ILE A 4 -4.49 25.73 13.78
C ILE A 4 -5.36 25.54 15.05
N PRO A 5 -6.68 25.81 14.99
CA PRO A 5 -7.54 25.74 16.17
C PRO A 5 -7.79 24.29 16.61
N VAL A 6 -7.76 24.07 17.92
CA VAL A 6 -8.18 22.82 18.57
C VAL A 6 -9.71 22.74 18.48
N ILE A 7 -10.23 21.75 17.76
CA ILE A 7 -11.67 21.48 17.69
C ILE A 7 -12.04 20.54 18.84
N HIS A 8 -12.89 21.01 19.75
CA HIS A 8 -13.53 20.15 20.74
C HIS A 8 -14.62 19.29 20.07
N THR A 9 -14.53 17.97 20.21
CA THR A 9 -15.59 17.03 19.84
C THR A 9 -16.75 17.12 20.82
N PRO A 10 -18.00 17.31 20.36
CA PRO A 10 -19.17 17.07 21.20
C PRO A 10 -19.39 15.55 21.36
N ASP A 11 -19.75 15.14 22.57
CA ASP A 11 -20.13 13.77 22.91
C ASP A 11 -21.30 13.30 22.03
N VAL A 12 -21.08 12.21 21.29
CA VAL A 12 -22.12 11.57 20.47
C VAL A 12 -22.88 10.56 21.33
N ASN A 13 -24.16 10.85 21.56
CA ASN A 13 -25.15 9.97 22.19
C ASN A 13 -25.11 8.53 21.61
N SER A 14 -24.96 7.55 22.50
CA SER A 14 -24.75 6.14 22.20
C SER A 14 -26.04 5.30 22.29
N ASP A 15 -27.01 5.53 21.38
CA ASP A 15 -28.28 4.76 21.42
C ASP A 15 -28.78 4.27 20.04
N THR A 16 -27.85 4.02 19.11
CA THR A 16 -28.13 3.24 17.90
C THR A 16 -27.24 2.00 17.89
N GLN A 17 -27.84 0.82 17.76
CA GLN A 17 -27.10 -0.42 17.55
C GLN A 17 -26.20 -0.23 16.31
N ALA A 18 -24.88 -0.24 16.51
CA ALA A 18 -23.93 0.10 15.45
C ALA A 18 -24.11 -0.86 14.26
N LYS A 19 -24.46 -0.31 13.09
CA LYS A 19 -24.63 -1.08 11.85
C LYS A 19 -23.33 -1.80 11.50
N ILE A 20 -23.44 -3.02 10.98
CA ILE A 20 -22.28 -3.82 10.54
C ILE A 20 -21.79 -3.30 9.19
N ASN A 21 -20.54 -2.85 9.11
CA ASN A 21 -19.94 -2.43 7.84
C ASN A 21 -19.53 -3.65 7.02
N LEU A 22 -20.14 -3.83 5.84
CA LEU A 22 -19.87 -4.95 4.93
C LEU A 22 -18.62 -4.73 4.09
N LEU A 23 -18.13 -3.49 3.99
CA LEU A 23 -16.89 -3.20 3.28
C LEU A 23 -15.71 -3.86 3.99
N GLY A 24 -14.84 -4.54 3.24
CA GLY A 24 -13.67 -5.23 3.79
C GLY A 24 -13.94 -6.65 4.30
N MET A 25 -15.20 -7.09 4.39
CA MET A 25 -15.51 -8.49 4.68
C MET A 25 -15.14 -9.38 3.50
N SER A 26 -14.48 -10.49 3.79
CA SER A 26 -14.26 -11.60 2.86
C SER A 26 -15.58 -12.22 2.40
N LYS A 27 -15.52 -13.02 1.33
CA LYS A 27 -16.68 -13.75 0.81
C LYS A 27 -17.31 -14.66 1.86
N ASP A 28 -16.48 -15.31 2.69
CA ASP A 28 -16.94 -16.22 3.73
C ASP A 28 -17.55 -15.46 4.91
N GLU A 29 -16.98 -14.32 5.31
CA GLU A 29 -17.56 -13.43 6.32
C GLU A 29 -18.91 -12.85 5.86
N LEU A 30 -19.01 -12.42 4.59
CA LEU A 30 -20.29 -11.98 4.01
C LEU A 30 -21.31 -13.12 3.99
N ALA A 31 -20.91 -14.34 3.61
CA ALA A 31 -21.80 -15.50 3.62
C ALA A 31 -22.31 -15.80 5.04
N ALA A 32 -21.43 -15.77 6.04
CA ALA A 32 -21.78 -15.94 7.45
C ALA A 32 -22.74 -14.84 7.93
N PHE A 33 -22.51 -13.58 7.56
CA PHE A 33 -23.41 -12.47 7.84
C PHE A 33 -24.81 -12.73 7.26
N PHE A 34 -24.93 -13.10 5.99
CA PHE A 34 -26.23 -13.42 5.39
C PHE A 34 -26.95 -14.57 6.09
N VAL A 35 -26.22 -15.61 6.49
CA VAL A 35 -26.79 -16.72 7.29
C VAL A 35 -27.29 -16.24 8.65
N SER A 36 -26.56 -15.37 9.35
CA SER A 36 -26.96 -14.81 10.65
C SER A 36 -28.26 -13.98 10.58
N ILE A 37 -28.54 -13.40 9.42
CA ILE A 37 -29.81 -12.71 9.15
C ILE A 37 -30.82 -13.63 8.44
N GLY A 38 -30.68 -14.95 8.49
CA GLY A 38 -31.67 -15.89 7.95
C GLY A 38 -31.83 -15.84 6.43
N GLU A 39 -30.82 -15.36 5.70
CA GLU A 39 -30.74 -15.37 4.25
C GLU A 39 -29.82 -16.49 3.74
N LYS A 40 -29.95 -16.83 2.46
CA LYS A 40 -29.11 -17.85 1.83
C LYS A 40 -27.69 -17.30 1.55
N PRO A 41 -26.64 -18.12 1.68
CA PRO A 41 -25.25 -17.66 1.56
C PRO A 41 -24.90 -17.07 0.19
N PHE A 42 -25.58 -17.49 -0.89
CA PHE A 42 -25.33 -16.93 -2.23
C PHE A 42 -25.63 -15.43 -2.35
N ARG A 43 -26.43 -14.86 -1.43
CA ARG A 43 -26.70 -13.41 -1.38
C ARG A 43 -25.42 -12.60 -1.17
N ALA A 44 -24.42 -13.18 -0.50
CA ALA A 44 -23.09 -12.60 -0.34
C ALA A 44 -22.48 -12.21 -1.69
N THR A 45 -22.51 -13.11 -2.67
CA THR A 45 -21.95 -12.85 -4.00
C THR A 45 -22.70 -11.74 -4.75
N GLN A 46 -24.03 -11.65 -4.58
CA GLN A 46 -24.80 -10.58 -5.23
C GLN A 46 -24.46 -9.21 -4.65
N VAL A 47 -24.45 -9.09 -3.32
CA VAL A 47 -24.14 -7.82 -2.64
C VAL A 47 -22.68 -7.43 -2.81
N MET A 48 -21.76 -8.39 -2.79
CA MET A 48 -20.33 -8.18 -3.07
C MET A 48 -20.11 -7.53 -4.44
N LYS A 49 -20.79 -8.01 -5.50
CA LYS A 49 -20.72 -7.38 -6.83
C LYS A 49 -21.21 -5.94 -6.82
N TRP A 50 -22.34 -5.66 -6.16
CA TRP A 50 -22.83 -4.29 -6.01
C TRP A 50 -21.85 -3.37 -5.32
N ILE A 51 -21.24 -3.82 -4.23
CA ILE A 51 -20.27 -3.05 -3.49
C ILE A 51 -19.03 -2.78 -4.36
N TYR A 52 -18.41 -3.81 -4.94
CA TYR A 52 -17.05 -3.69 -5.46
C TYR A 52 -16.96 -3.55 -6.99
N GLN A 53 -17.93 -4.03 -7.77
CA GLN A 53 -17.95 -3.86 -9.23
C GLN A 53 -18.66 -2.59 -9.63
N PHE A 54 -19.81 -2.33 -9.01
CA PHE A 54 -20.68 -1.18 -9.33
C PHE A 54 -20.50 -0.02 -8.36
N GLY A 55 -19.73 -0.19 -7.28
CA GLY A 55 -19.49 0.91 -6.37
C GLY A 55 -20.77 1.42 -5.69
N VAL A 56 -21.67 0.53 -5.31
CA VAL A 56 -22.95 0.93 -4.70
C VAL A 56 -22.86 0.82 -3.18
N THR A 57 -23.18 1.91 -2.49
CA THR A 57 -23.30 1.95 -1.03
C THR A 57 -24.76 1.93 -0.55
N ASP A 58 -25.71 2.33 -1.40
CA ASP A 58 -27.13 2.28 -1.10
C ASP A 58 -27.72 0.92 -1.50
N PHE A 59 -28.19 0.15 -0.50
CA PHE A 59 -28.83 -1.14 -0.73
C PHE A 59 -30.08 -1.05 -1.61
N PHE A 60 -30.76 0.09 -1.68
CA PHE A 60 -31.98 0.24 -2.48
C PHE A 60 -31.70 0.28 -3.99
N GLU A 61 -30.48 0.63 -4.40
CA GLU A 61 -30.02 0.61 -5.80
C GLU A 61 -29.73 -0.82 -6.30
N MET A 62 -29.66 -1.81 -5.40
CA MET A 62 -29.31 -3.20 -5.75
C MET A 62 -30.52 -3.93 -6.37
N THR A 63 -30.80 -3.71 -7.66
CA THR A 63 -32.04 -4.10 -8.35
C THR A 63 -32.35 -5.60 -8.37
N ASN A 64 -31.34 -6.46 -8.19
CA ASN A 64 -31.50 -7.92 -8.13
C ASN A 64 -31.66 -8.47 -6.70
N ILE A 65 -31.82 -7.59 -5.71
CA ILE A 65 -32.10 -7.88 -4.30
C ILE A 65 -33.57 -7.53 -4.01
N SER A 66 -34.29 -8.39 -3.30
CA SER A 66 -35.70 -8.13 -2.98
C SER A 66 -35.85 -6.92 -2.07
N LYS A 67 -36.94 -6.14 -2.22
CA LYS A 67 -37.20 -4.95 -1.38
C LYS A 67 -37.15 -5.24 0.12
N LYS A 68 -37.64 -6.42 0.53
CA LYS A 68 -37.56 -6.90 1.92
C LYS A 68 -36.12 -7.04 2.41
N LEU A 69 -35.23 -7.61 1.59
CA LEU A 69 -33.82 -7.77 1.95
C LEU A 69 -33.07 -6.44 1.88
N GLN A 70 -33.35 -5.58 0.90
CA GLN A 70 -32.79 -4.22 0.84
C GLN A 70 -33.06 -3.45 2.14
N GLN A 71 -34.32 -3.46 2.60
CA GLN A 71 -34.69 -2.82 3.87
C GLN A 71 -33.94 -3.42 5.06
N ARG A 72 -33.88 -4.76 5.15
CA ARG A 72 -33.18 -5.43 6.25
C ARG A 72 -31.69 -5.09 6.28
N LEU A 73 -31.04 -5.02 5.12
CA LEU A 73 -29.65 -4.59 5.02
C LEU A 73 -29.49 -3.13 5.43
N HIS A 74 -30.40 -2.25 5.00
CA HIS A 74 -30.42 -0.86 5.43
C HIS A 74 -30.51 -0.74 6.95
N ASP A 75 -31.32 -1.56 7.62
CA ASP A 75 -31.52 -1.50 9.07
C ASP A 75 -30.33 -2.08 9.86
N THR A 76 -29.66 -3.10 9.34
CA THR A 76 -28.65 -3.90 10.10
C THR A 76 -27.21 -3.67 9.67
N ALA A 77 -26.97 -3.14 8.48
CA ALA A 77 -25.66 -3.04 7.86
C ALA A 77 -25.42 -1.70 7.17
N CYS A 78 -24.17 -1.44 6.82
CA CYS A 78 -23.76 -0.31 6.00
C CYS A 78 -22.61 -0.70 5.07
N VAL A 79 -22.33 0.16 4.09
CA VAL A 79 -21.14 0.11 3.25
C VAL A 79 -20.49 1.48 3.36
N THR A 80 -19.51 1.61 4.26
CA THR A 80 -18.91 2.90 4.58
C THR A 80 -17.40 2.85 4.31
N PRO A 81 -16.91 3.46 3.23
CA PRO A 81 -15.48 3.66 3.01
C PRO A 81 -14.91 4.72 3.96
N PRO A 82 -13.57 4.79 4.11
CA PRO A 82 -12.92 5.85 4.87
C PRO A 82 -13.25 7.23 4.28
N THR A 83 -13.34 8.25 5.15
CA THR A 83 -13.75 9.59 4.75
C THR A 83 -12.61 10.31 4.05
N VAL A 84 -12.85 10.82 2.84
CA VAL A 84 -11.88 11.67 2.12
C VAL A 84 -11.89 13.07 2.72
N LYS A 85 -10.79 13.48 3.36
CA LYS A 85 -10.59 14.86 3.84
C LYS A 85 -10.04 15.78 2.77
N TYR A 86 -9.22 15.23 1.89
CA TYR A 86 -8.58 15.97 0.82
C TYR A 86 -8.42 15.07 -0.40
N LYS A 87 -8.64 15.64 -1.59
CA LYS A 87 -8.35 15.00 -2.87
C LYS A 87 -7.77 16.02 -3.84
N GLU A 88 -6.78 15.60 -4.62
CA GLU A 88 -6.12 16.44 -5.62
C GLU A 88 -5.79 15.61 -6.86
N PHE A 89 -6.09 16.17 -8.04
CA PHE A 89 -5.88 15.51 -9.33
C PHE A 89 -4.91 16.36 -10.15
N SER A 90 -3.72 15.82 -10.41
CA SER A 90 -2.70 16.47 -11.26
C SER A 90 -3.08 16.36 -12.75
N GLN A 91 -2.50 17.24 -13.56
CA GLN A 91 -2.69 17.28 -15.01
C GLN A 91 -2.14 16.03 -15.71
N ASP A 92 -1.13 15.36 -15.13
CA ASP A 92 -0.58 14.11 -15.66
C ASP A 92 -1.50 12.89 -15.39
N GLY A 93 -2.64 13.13 -14.72
CA GLY A 93 -3.64 12.13 -14.35
C GLY A 93 -3.36 11.44 -13.01
N THR A 94 -2.26 11.77 -12.33
CA THR A 94 -2.00 11.33 -10.95
C THR A 94 -3.09 11.87 -10.04
N ARG A 95 -3.61 11.00 -9.16
CA ARG A 95 -4.64 11.37 -8.18
C ARG A 95 -4.16 11.04 -6.78
N LYS A 96 -4.33 11.97 -5.86
CA LYS A 96 -4.00 11.81 -4.44
C LYS A 96 -5.25 11.95 -3.59
N TRP A 97 -5.37 11.10 -2.59
CA TRP A 97 -6.40 11.18 -1.55
C TRP A 97 -5.76 11.14 -0.18
N VAL A 98 -6.33 11.91 0.74
CA VAL A 98 -6.06 11.86 2.18
C VAL A 98 -7.33 11.40 2.87
N PHE A 99 -7.25 10.25 3.52
CA PHE A 99 -8.34 9.61 4.23
C PHE A 99 -8.23 9.85 5.72
N GLU A 100 -9.31 10.32 6.33
CA GLU A 100 -9.50 10.19 7.77
C GLU A 100 -9.92 8.76 8.10
N VAL A 101 -9.17 8.16 9.02
CA VAL A 101 -9.40 6.82 9.54
C VAL A 101 -9.79 6.90 11.02
N ALA A 102 -10.28 5.80 11.60
CA ALA A 102 -10.71 5.79 12.99
C ALA A 102 -9.64 6.36 13.94
N GLY A 103 -10.05 7.28 14.82
CA GLY A 103 -9.13 8.04 15.70
C GLY A 103 -8.75 9.43 15.19
N GLY A 104 -9.19 9.83 13.99
CA GLY A 104 -8.94 11.16 13.41
C GLY A 104 -7.60 11.29 12.66
N SER A 105 -6.82 10.22 12.62
CA SER A 105 -5.54 10.17 11.92
C SER A 105 -5.74 10.11 10.40
N LEU A 106 -4.72 10.53 9.66
CA LEU A 106 -4.79 10.63 8.20
C LEU A 106 -3.81 9.68 7.51
N VAL A 107 -4.30 8.96 6.51
CA VAL A 107 -3.48 8.13 5.61
C VAL A 107 -3.65 8.56 4.16
N GLU A 108 -2.62 8.33 3.36
CA GLU A 108 -2.60 8.76 1.96
C GLU A 108 -2.73 7.59 0.99
N THR A 109 -3.26 7.89 -0.20
CA THR A 109 -3.36 6.98 -1.32
C THR A 109 -3.06 7.74 -2.60
N VAL A 110 -2.32 7.11 -3.52
CA VAL A 110 -1.93 7.73 -4.79
C VAL A 110 -2.22 6.80 -5.95
N LEU A 111 -2.98 7.28 -6.93
CA LEU A 111 -3.15 6.62 -8.22
C LEU A 111 -2.19 7.21 -9.24
N ILE A 112 -1.42 6.35 -9.90
CA ILE A 112 -0.40 6.72 -10.88
C ILE A 112 -0.80 6.10 -12.23
N PRO A 113 -1.24 6.89 -13.22
CA PRO A 113 -1.44 6.40 -14.57
C PRO A 113 -0.09 6.15 -15.25
N ALA A 114 -0.04 5.14 -16.11
CA ALA A 114 1.08 4.92 -17.01
C ALA A 114 0.99 5.89 -18.19
N ASP A 115 2.16 6.32 -18.65
CA ASP A 115 2.32 7.20 -19.79
C ASP A 115 2.40 6.36 -21.08
N ASP A 116 1.28 5.70 -21.39
CA ASP A 116 1.17 4.82 -22.55
C ASP A 116 0.14 5.32 -23.58
N ASN A 117 -0.44 6.51 -23.36
CA ASN A 117 -1.48 7.15 -24.18
C ASN A 117 -2.70 6.26 -24.48
N LYS A 118 -2.92 5.18 -23.71
CA LYS A 118 -4.06 4.29 -23.90
C LYS A 118 -5.24 4.74 -23.05
N GLN A 119 -6.42 4.81 -23.66
CA GLN A 119 -7.68 5.08 -22.97
C GLN A 119 -7.90 4.14 -21.77
N PHE A 120 -7.46 2.88 -21.89
CA PHE A 120 -7.46 1.86 -20.83
C PHE A 120 -6.04 1.51 -20.36
N GLY A 121 -5.14 2.49 -20.40
CA GLY A 121 -3.77 2.37 -19.95
C GLY A 121 -3.65 1.95 -18.49
N ARG A 122 -2.49 1.40 -18.15
CA ARG A 122 -2.20 0.90 -16.80
C ARG A 122 -2.40 2.02 -15.78
N LYS A 123 -3.13 1.77 -14.70
CA LYS A 123 -3.30 2.68 -13.55
C LYS A 123 -2.95 1.93 -12.28
N THR A 124 -1.91 2.40 -11.60
CA THR A 124 -1.38 1.75 -10.38
C THR A 124 -1.79 2.54 -9.16
N LEU A 125 -2.54 1.92 -8.25
CA LEU A 125 -2.92 2.51 -6.98
C LEU A 125 -1.94 2.07 -5.88
N CYS A 126 -1.32 3.05 -5.25
CA CYS A 126 -0.48 2.90 -4.08
C CYS A 126 -1.34 3.09 -2.83
N ILE A 127 -1.50 2.03 -2.03
CA ILE A 127 -2.36 2.03 -0.84
C ILE A 127 -1.56 1.84 0.45
N SER A 128 -2.05 2.47 1.50
CA SER A 128 -1.53 2.41 2.87
C SER A 128 -2.10 1.20 3.62
N SER A 129 -1.31 0.66 4.54
CA SER A 129 -1.65 -0.50 5.38
C SER A 129 -1.64 -0.18 6.88
N GLN A 130 -0.98 0.91 7.30
CA GLN A 130 -0.92 1.34 8.69
C GLN A 130 -1.03 2.87 8.78
N VAL A 131 -1.35 3.37 9.98
CA VAL A 131 -1.22 4.78 10.32
C VAL A 131 0.20 5.02 10.83
N GLY A 132 1.02 5.66 10.00
CA GLY A 132 2.47 5.70 10.18
C GLY A 132 3.13 4.36 9.80
N CYS A 133 4.34 4.12 10.28
CA CYS A 133 5.04 2.85 10.06
C CYS A 133 5.91 2.50 11.27
N ALA A 134 5.77 1.28 11.80
CA ALA A 134 6.59 0.82 12.92
C ALA A 134 8.08 0.69 12.56
N LEU A 135 8.40 0.60 11.27
CA LEU A 135 9.77 0.54 10.78
C LEU A 135 10.38 1.94 10.69
N ASP A 136 11.61 2.10 11.18
CA ASP A 136 12.35 3.37 11.19
C ASP A 136 13.37 3.40 10.04
N CYS A 137 12.89 3.18 8.80
CA CYS A 137 13.76 3.32 7.63
C CYS A 137 14.23 4.78 7.54
N SER A 138 15.54 4.99 7.50
CA SER A 138 16.13 6.32 7.68
C SER A 138 15.78 7.31 6.56
N PHE A 139 15.51 6.80 5.37
CA PHE A 139 15.17 7.54 4.15
C PHE A 139 13.64 7.66 3.92
N CYS A 140 12.80 7.26 4.86
CA CYS A 140 11.33 7.26 4.70
C CYS A 140 10.67 8.32 5.59
N SER A 141 9.89 9.23 5.00
CA SER A 141 9.14 10.26 5.76
C SER A 141 8.17 9.62 6.77
N THR A 142 7.40 8.62 6.34
CA THR A 142 6.44 7.90 7.19
C THR A 142 7.10 7.25 8.40
N GLY A 143 8.32 6.70 8.25
CA GLY A 143 9.07 6.11 9.37
C GLY A 143 9.43 7.12 10.47
N LYS A 144 9.58 8.41 10.11
CA LYS A 144 9.92 9.50 11.04
C LYS A 144 8.73 10.01 11.85
N GLN A 145 7.52 9.83 11.36
CA GLN A 145 6.30 10.20 12.09
C GLN A 145 5.91 9.21 13.16
N GLY A 146 6.53 8.03 13.14
CA GLY A 146 6.23 7.00 14.10
C GLY A 146 5.12 6.07 13.65
N PHE A 147 4.46 5.45 14.62
CA PHE A 147 3.40 4.47 14.40
C PHE A 147 2.30 4.70 15.41
N GLU A 148 1.06 4.51 14.96
CA GLU A 148 -0.11 4.60 15.82
C GLU A 148 -0.87 3.28 15.88
N ARG A 149 -1.38 2.80 14.74
CA ARG A 149 -2.15 1.55 14.65
C ARG A 149 -2.16 0.98 13.24
N ASP A 150 -2.59 -0.27 13.17
CA ASP A 150 -2.93 -0.96 11.92
C ASP A 150 -4.26 -0.46 11.34
N LEU A 151 -4.38 -0.48 10.02
CA LEU A 151 -5.65 -0.24 9.32
C LEU A 151 -6.51 -1.49 9.30
N THR A 152 -7.83 -1.33 9.39
CA THR A 152 -8.79 -2.42 9.24
C THR A 152 -8.93 -2.84 7.77
N PRO A 153 -9.52 -4.01 7.46
CA PRO A 153 -9.80 -4.40 6.07
C PRO A 153 -10.62 -3.34 5.31
N SER A 154 -11.61 -2.73 5.97
CA SER A 154 -12.46 -1.70 5.37
C SER A 154 -11.69 -0.42 5.05
N GLU A 155 -10.73 -0.03 5.90
CA GLU A 155 -9.85 1.12 5.67
C GLU A 155 -8.82 0.86 4.55
N ILE A 156 -8.35 -0.38 4.39
CA ILE A 156 -7.42 -0.75 3.31
C ILE A 156 -8.16 -0.85 1.97
N ILE A 157 -9.18 -1.72 1.87
CA ILE A 157 -9.90 -1.92 0.60
C ILE A 157 -10.69 -0.68 0.19
N GLY A 158 -11.12 0.13 1.16
CA GLY A 158 -11.82 1.39 0.94
C GLY A 158 -11.01 2.39 0.13
N GLN A 159 -9.67 2.38 0.22
CA GLN A 159 -8.80 3.22 -0.61
C GLN A 159 -8.95 2.87 -2.10
N LEU A 160 -8.97 1.57 -2.44
CA LEU A 160 -9.21 1.10 -3.80
C LEU A 160 -10.64 1.37 -4.29
N TRP A 161 -11.60 1.19 -3.39
CA TRP A 161 -13.00 1.46 -3.67
C TRP A 161 -13.20 2.94 -4.06
N VAL A 162 -12.71 3.87 -3.25
CA VAL A 162 -12.81 5.32 -3.51
C VAL A 162 -12.05 5.73 -4.77
N ALA A 163 -10.88 5.13 -5.03
CA ALA A 163 -10.14 5.41 -6.25
C ALA A 163 -10.93 5.02 -7.51
N ASN A 164 -11.60 3.86 -7.51
CA ASN A 164 -12.45 3.47 -8.65
C ASN A 164 -13.70 4.34 -8.77
N GLN A 165 -14.32 4.72 -7.65
CA GLN A 165 -15.48 5.63 -7.64
C GLN A 165 -15.22 6.96 -8.33
N SER A 166 -14.01 7.48 -8.23
CA SER A 166 -13.64 8.74 -8.89
C SER A 166 -13.69 8.68 -10.43
N TYR A 167 -14.02 7.52 -11.02
CA TYR A 167 -14.30 7.33 -12.45
C TYR A 167 -15.76 6.94 -12.75
N MET A 168 -16.59 6.83 -11.72
CA MET A 168 -17.97 6.37 -11.77
C MET A 168 -18.97 7.49 -11.45
N GLU A 169 -18.48 8.69 -11.08
CA GLU A 169 -19.29 9.90 -10.91
C GLU A 169 -20.12 10.13 -12.19
N ASP A 170 -21.42 10.36 -12.03
CA ASP A 170 -22.41 10.56 -13.10
C ASP A 170 -22.63 9.37 -14.06
N VAL A 171 -22.15 8.17 -13.71
CA VAL A 171 -22.40 6.94 -14.47
C VAL A 171 -23.47 6.09 -13.76
N ALA A 172 -24.46 5.62 -14.54
CA ALA A 172 -25.50 4.74 -14.03
C ALA A 172 -24.88 3.46 -13.42
N PRO A 173 -25.37 2.96 -12.27
CA PRO A 173 -24.72 1.86 -11.55
C PRO A 173 -24.36 0.63 -12.39
N THR A 174 -25.21 0.25 -13.34
CA THR A 174 -25.02 -0.92 -14.20
C THR A 174 -24.01 -0.71 -15.33
N GLU A 175 -23.59 0.53 -15.59
CA GLU A 175 -22.61 0.91 -16.62
C GLU A 175 -21.24 1.26 -16.01
N ARG A 176 -21.14 1.21 -14.67
CA ARG A 176 -19.90 1.50 -13.95
C ARG A 176 -18.89 0.37 -14.15
N GLU A 177 -17.64 0.77 -14.30
CA GLU A 177 -16.51 -0.15 -14.45
C GLU A 177 -15.31 0.30 -13.64
N ASN A 178 -14.64 -0.65 -13.00
CA ASN A 178 -13.38 -0.41 -12.32
C ASN A 178 -12.29 -0.01 -13.32
N ARG A 179 -11.56 1.07 -13.01
CA ARG A 179 -10.50 1.64 -13.88
C ARG A 179 -9.09 1.40 -13.34
N VAL A 180 -8.94 1.08 -12.05
CA VAL A 180 -7.64 0.73 -11.46
C VAL A 180 -7.23 -0.65 -11.97
N THR A 181 -6.02 -0.77 -12.52
CA THR A 181 -5.55 -2.03 -13.13
C THR A 181 -4.49 -2.73 -12.29
N ASN A 182 -3.81 -2.00 -11.41
CA ASN A 182 -2.73 -2.48 -10.56
C ASN A 182 -2.85 -1.88 -9.17
N VAL A 183 -2.46 -2.65 -8.15
CA VAL A 183 -2.39 -2.19 -6.76
C VAL A 183 -1.02 -2.53 -6.20
N VAL A 184 -0.42 -1.60 -5.48
CA VAL A 184 0.84 -1.81 -4.76
C VAL A 184 0.68 -1.42 -3.29
N MET A 185 1.07 -2.33 -2.39
CA MET A 185 1.13 -2.07 -0.94
C MET A 185 2.44 -1.33 -0.63
N MET A 186 2.55 -0.09 -1.12
CA MET A 186 3.75 0.77 -1.00
C MET A 186 3.42 2.15 -0.43
N GLY A 187 2.22 2.32 0.14
CA GLY A 187 1.82 3.53 0.85
C GLY A 187 2.45 3.59 2.23
N MET A 188 1.69 4.08 3.21
CA MET A 188 2.12 4.14 4.61
C MET A 188 2.04 2.75 5.28
N GLY A 189 3.09 2.37 6.01
CA GLY A 189 3.14 1.15 6.83
C GLY A 189 3.91 -0.03 6.21
N GLU A 190 4.22 -1.02 7.06
CA GLU A 190 4.76 -2.33 6.65
C GLU A 190 3.61 -3.35 6.56
N PRO A 191 3.23 -3.78 5.35
CA PRO A 191 2.05 -4.65 5.16
C PRO A 191 2.14 -5.96 5.93
N LEU A 192 3.33 -6.56 6.09
CA LEU A 192 3.47 -7.83 6.81
C LEU A 192 3.33 -7.69 8.32
N LEU A 193 3.41 -6.48 8.89
CA LEU A 193 3.07 -6.23 10.29
C LEU A 193 1.56 -6.07 10.49
N ASN A 194 0.81 -5.71 9.44
CA ASN A 194 -0.66 -5.71 9.44
C ASN A 194 -1.24 -6.89 8.63
N TYR A 195 -0.75 -8.10 8.93
CA TYR A 195 -0.89 -9.25 8.04
C TYR A 195 -2.34 -9.62 7.69
N GLN A 196 -3.20 -9.82 8.69
CA GLN A 196 -4.56 -10.34 8.46
C GLN A 196 -5.44 -9.36 7.65
N PRO A 197 -5.55 -8.07 8.03
CA PRO A 197 -6.26 -7.09 7.22
C PRO A 197 -5.72 -6.92 5.80
N VAL A 198 -4.40 -7.00 5.62
CA VAL A 198 -3.78 -6.91 4.30
C VAL A 198 -4.16 -8.12 3.43
N VAL A 199 -4.01 -9.35 3.94
CA VAL A 199 -4.34 -10.56 3.19
C VAL A 199 -5.83 -10.63 2.84
N ALA A 200 -6.72 -10.27 3.76
CA ALA A 200 -8.16 -10.17 3.50
C ALA A 200 -8.46 -9.16 2.38
N SER A 201 -7.85 -7.97 2.44
CA SER A 201 -8.02 -6.93 1.42
C SER A 201 -7.47 -7.35 0.06
N MET A 202 -6.29 -7.96 0.01
CA MET A 202 -5.71 -8.47 -1.23
C MET A 202 -6.56 -9.59 -1.83
N SER A 203 -7.16 -10.44 -1.00
CA SER A 203 -8.10 -11.48 -1.48
C SER A 203 -9.30 -10.86 -2.18
N LEU A 204 -9.87 -9.77 -1.63
CA LEU A 204 -10.93 -9.00 -2.28
C LEU A 204 -10.47 -8.32 -3.58
N MET A 205 -9.22 -7.87 -3.66
CA MET A 205 -8.66 -7.32 -4.90
C MET A 205 -8.63 -8.36 -6.03
N LEU A 206 -8.38 -9.63 -5.70
CA LEU A 206 -8.27 -10.73 -6.67
C LEU A 206 -9.61 -11.37 -7.05
N ASP A 207 -10.62 -11.31 -6.18
CA ASP A 207 -11.89 -12.02 -6.38
C ASP A 207 -12.69 -11.49 -7.59
N ASP A 208 -13.14 -12.39 -8.46
CA ASP A 208 -13.90 -12.08 -9.69
C ASP A 208 -15.30 -11.49 -9.42
N HIS A 209 -15.81 -11.59 -8.20
CA HIS A 209 -17.05 -10.94 -7.75
C HIS A 209 -16.79 -9.60 -7.06
N ALA A 210 -15.52 -9.23 -6.88
CA ALA A 210 -15.09 -7.91 -6.45
C ALA A 210 -14.30 -7.21 -7.57
N PHE A 211 -13.01 -6.94 -7.38
CA PHE A 211 -12.23 -6.16 -8.35
C PHE A 211 -11.64 -7.00 -9.49
N GLY A 212 -11.53 -8.32 -9.34
CA GLY A 212 -11.04 -9.22 -10.40
C GLY A 212 -9.62 -8.90 -10.89
N LEU A 213 -8.76 -8.33 -10.04
CA LEU A 213 -7.40 -7.99 -10.45
C LEU A 213 -6.55 -9.25 -10.58
N SER A 214 -5.69 -9.28 -11.60
CA SER A 214 -4.71 -10.36 -11.74
C SER A 214 -3.73 -10.35 -10.56
N LYS A 215 -3.41 -11.53 -10.03
CA LYS A 215 -2.32 -11.71 -9.04
C LYS A 215 -0.98 -11.11 -9.42
N ARG A 216 -0.70 -10.96 -10.73
CA ARG A 216 0.53 -10.31 -11.23
C ARG A 216 0.50 -8.78 -11.15
N ARG A 217 -0.67 -8.21 -10.84
CA ARG A 217 -0.94 -6.76 -10.81
C ARG A 217 -1.23 -6.25 -9.41
N VAL A 218 -1.37 -7.14 -8.42
CA VAL A 218 -1.41 -6.81 -6.99
C VAL A 218 -0.06 -7.16 -6.39
N THR A 219 0.69 -6.15 -5.93
CA THR A 219 2.05 -6.32 -5.41
C THR A 219 2.13 -5.95 -3.94
N LEU A 220 2.57 -6.88 -3.10
CA LEU A 220 2.94 -6.58 -1.72
C LEU A 220 4.42 -6.19 -1.67
N SER A 221 4.74 -5.04 -1.06
CA SER A 221 6.12 -4.65 -0.75
C SER A 221 6.40 -4.87 0.73
N THR A 222 7.58 -5.38 1.07
CA THR A 222 8.00 -5.56 2.47
C THR A 222 9.47 -5.20 2.68
N SER A 223 9.78 -4.62 3.84
CA SER A 223 11.16 -4.45 4.34
C SER A 223 11.76 -5.74 4.89
N GLY A 224 11.00 -6.84 4.95
CA GLY A 224 11.54 -8.17 5.26
C GLY A 224 11.14 -8.68 6.65
N VAL A 225 9.84 -8.76 6.94
CA VAL A 225 9.35 -9.50 8.11
C VAL A 225 9.36 -11.00 7.79
N VAL A 226 10.54 -11.63 7.89
CA VAL A 226 10.84 -12.97 7.36
C VAL A 226 9.80 -14.05 7.71
N PRO A 227 9.39 -14.24 8.98
CA PRO A 227 8.36 -15.24 9.31
C PRO A 227 7.06 -15.06 8.53
N LYS A 228 6.64 -13.80 8.30
CA LYS A 228 5.41 -13.47 7.59
C LYS A 228 5.51 -13.63 6.08
N MET A 229 6.72 -13.64 5.52
CA MET A 229 6.91 -13.98 4.11
C MET A 229 6.61 -15.47 3.85
N TYR A 230 6.95 -16.34 4.80
CA TYR A 230 6.60 -17.77 4.72
C TYR A 230 5.10 -18.01 4.90
N ASP A 231 4.45 -17.28 5.81
CA ASP A 231 2.99 -17.31 5.94
C ASP A 231 2.34 -16.84 4.62
N LEU A 232 2.82 -15.72 4.05
CA LEU A 232 2.27 -15.16 2.81
C LEU A 232 2.35 -16.14 1.65
N ALA A 233 3.45 -16.89 1.51
CA ALA A 233 3.63 -17.87 0.44
C ALA A 233 2.51 -18.94 0.45
N LYS A 234 2.06 -19.33 1.65
CA LYS A 234 1.01 -20.33 1.85
C LYS A 234 -0.37 -19.74 1.61
N ASP A 235 -0.62 -18.56 2.17
CA ASP A 235 -1.97 -18.01 2.30
C ASP A 235 -2.48 -17.35 1.00
N ILE A 236 -1.61 -16.68 0.23
CA ILE A 236 -2.05 -15.92 -0.95
C ILE A 236 -0.99 -15.85 -2.07
N ASP A 237 -1.44 -15.95 -3.32
CA ASP A 237 -0.56 -15.84 -4.50
C ASP A 237 -0.62 -14.44 -5.11
N VAL A 238 0.37 -13.61 -4.79
CA VAL A 238 0.48 -12.20 -5.23
C VAL A 238 1.91 -11.89 -5.67
N ALA A 239 2.10 -10.81 -6.43
CA ALA A 239 3.45 -10.32 -6.73
C ALA A 239 4.13 -9.83 -5.44
N LEU A 240 5.44 -10.08 -5.31
CA LEU A 240 6.23 -9.69 -4.15
C LEU A 240 7.35 -8.73 -4.56
N ALA A 241 7.43 -7.61 -3.86
CA ALA A 241 8.54 -6.67 -3.90
C ALA A 241 9.26 -6.64 -2.54
N ILE A 242 10.58 -6.51 -2.56
CA ILE A 242 11.43 -6.45 -1.37
C ILE A 242 12.13 -5.10 -1.34
N SER A 243 11.86 -4.33 -0.28
CA SER A 243 12.55 -3.08 0.06
C SER A 243 13.94 -3.39 0.61
N LEU A 244 14.89 -3.64 -0.31
CA LEU A 244 16.23 -4.14 0.02
C LEU A 244 17.17 -2.99 0.42
N HIS A 245 17.37 -2.04 -0.49
CA HIS A 245 18.06 -0.75 -0.30
C HIS A 245 19.54 -0.77 0.15
N ALA A 246 20.15 -1.92 0.39
CA ALA A 246 21.57 -2.06 0.63
C ALA A 246 22.03 -3.48 0.26
N PRO A 247 23.28 -3.66 -0.20
CA PRO A 247 23.79 -4.95 -0.67
C PRO A 247 24.53 -5.77 0.40
N ASN A 248 24.75 -5.20 1.59
CA ASN A 248 25.42 -5.83 2.72
C ASN A 248 24.69 -5.50 4.04
N ASP A 249 24.90 -6.31 5.08
CA ASP A 249 24.18 -6.20 6.34
C ASP A 249 24.57 -4.94 7.11
N GLU A 250 25.83 -4.52 7.05
CA GLU A 250 26.35 -3.33 7.73
C GLU A 250 25.56 -2.08 7.32
N LEU A 251 25.49 -1.82 6.02
CA LEU A 251 24.76 -0.69 5.48
C LEU A 251 23.24 -0.86 5.66
N ARG A 252 22.73 -2.08 5.50
CA ARG A 252 21.28 -2.32 5.65
C ARG A 252 20.81 -2.15 7.09
N ASN A 253 21.65 -2.46 8.08
CA ASN A 253 21.37 -2.23 9.49
C ASN A 253 21.16 -0.74 9.84
N GLU A 254 21.78 0.16 9.06
CA GLU A 254 21.60 1.61 9.20
C GLU A 254 20.36 2.10 8.47
N LEU A 255 20.19 1.68 7.21
CA LEU A 255 19.12 2.20 6.35
C LEU A 255 17.75 1.58 6.66
N VAL A 256 17.72 0.28 6.97
CA VAL A 256 16.51 -0.54 7.14
C VAL A 256 16.66 -1.37 8.43
N PRO A 257 16.44 -0.78 9.63
CA PRO A 257 16.86 -1.37 10.90
C PRO A 257 16.30 -2.75 11.24
N ILE A 258 15.19 -3.17 10.61
CA ILE A 258 14.65 -4.54 10.75
C ILE A 258 15.67 -5.61 10.33
N ASN A 259 16.68 -5.25 9.53
CA ASN A 259 17.78 -6.12 9.14
C ASN A 259 18.58 -6.68 10.34
N LYS A 260 18.65 -5.93 11.44
CA LYS A 260 19.31 -6.42 12.68
C LYS A 260 18.59 -7.62 13.29
N LYS A 261 17.28 -7.74 13.01
CA LYS A 261 16.45 -8.86 13.45
C LYS A 261 16.39 -9.96 12.39
N TYR A 262 16.31 -9.59 11.12
CA TYR A 262 16.26 -10.51 9.98
C TYR A 262 17.32 -10.12 8.95
N PRO A 263 18.55 -10.65 9.06
CA PRO A 263 19.67 -10.33 8.18
C PRO A 263 19.40 -10.72 6.72
N LEU A 264 20.24 -10.22 5.81
CA LEU A 264 20.11 -10.44 4.37
C LEU A 264 20.05 -11.92 3.99
N SER A 265 20.84 -12.78 4.63
CA SER A 265 20.84 -14.22 4.37
C SER A 265 19.46 -14.85 4.59
N GLU A 266 18.79 -14.51 5.68
CA GLU A 266 17.43 -14.97 6.00
C GLU A 266 16.39 -14.37 5.06
N LEU A 267 16.50 -13.07 4.77
CA LEU A 267 15.60 -12.38 3.85
C LEU A 267 15.65 -12.98 2.44
N ILE A 268 16.84 -13.23 1.91
CA ILE A 268 17.03 -13.84 0.59
C ILE A 268 16.55 -15.30 0.60
N ALA A 269 16.76 -16.05 1.69
CA ALA A 269 16.22 -17.40 1.82
C ALA A 269 14.68 -17.41 1.77
N ALA A 270 14.02 -16.51 2.51
CA ALA A 270 12.57 -16.37 2.49
C ALA A 270 12.04 -15.92 1.12
N ALA A 271 12.75 -15.02 0.45
CA ALA A 271 12.43 -14.60 -0.91
C ALA A 271 12.52 -15.76 -1.91
N LYS A 272 13.57 -16.60 -1.81
CA LYS A 272 13.72 -17.82 -2.61
C LYS A 272 12.57 -18.78 -2.33
N ALA A 273 12.24 -19.02 -1.06
CA ALA A 273 11.11 -19.87 -0.70
C ALA A 273 9.77 -19.35 -1.27
N TYR A 274 9.56 -18.04 -1.32
CA TYR A 274 8.37 -17.46 -1.92
C TYR A 274 8.31 -17.66 -3.45
N VAL A 275 9.46 -17.67 -4.14
CA VAL A 275 9.57 -17.87 -5.60
C VAL A 275 9.47 -19.35 -5.97
N TYR A 276 10.13 -20.22 -5.22
CA TYR A 276 10.24 -21.66 -5.50
C TYR A 276 9.24 -22.52 -4.71
N ASP A 277 8.21 -21.90 -4.11
CA ASP A 277 7.14 -22.60 -3.38
C ASP A 277 6.56 -23.75 -4.21
N GLU A 278 6.17 -24.84 -3.55
CA GLU A 278 5.78 -26.13 -4.13
C GLU A 278 4.50 -26.06 -4.98
N ASN A 279 3.76 -24.96 -4.87
CA ASN A 279 2.60 -24.72 -5.70
C ASN A 279 3.02 -24.45 -7.16
N PRO A 280 2.33 -25.03 -8.17
CA PRO A 280 2.52 -24.72 -9.60
C PRO A 280 2.05 -23.30 -9.99
N ARG A 281 2.14 -22.35 -9.06
CA ARG A 281 1.83 -20.94 -9.19
C ARG A 281 3.00 -20.28 -9.93
N HIS A 282 2.70 -19.67 -11.07
CA HIS A 282 3.62 -19.05 -12.05
C HIS A 282 4.55 -17.91 -11.53
N LYS A 283 5.19 -18.00 -10.36
CA LYS A 283 6.12 -16.99 -9.87
C LYS A 283 7.48 -17.19 -10.55
N LYS A 284 7.90 -16.20 -11.35
CA LYS A 284 9.16 -16.25 -12.11
C LYS A 284 10.26 -15.38 -11.52
N HIS A 285 9.94 -14.49 -10.58
CA HIS A 285 10.90 -13.62 -9.89
C HIS A 285 10.23 -12.79 -8.77
N VAL A 286 11.02 -12.28 -7.83
CA VAL A 286 10.64 -11.13 -6.99
C VAL A 286 11.06 -9.81 -7.66
N THR A 287 10.53 -8.70 -7.18
CA THR A 287 11.07 -7.36 -7.49
C THR A 287 11.91 -6.86 -6.33
N ILE A 288 13.11 -6.38 -6.60
CA ILE A 288 14.00 -5.76 -5.62
C ILE A 288 13.88 -4.25 -5.78
N GLU A 289 13.39 -3.58 -4.75
CA GLU A 289 13.34 -2.12 -4.69
C GLU A 289 14.64 -1.61 -4.05
N TYR A 290 15.33 -0.70 -4.73
CA TYR A 290 16.61 -0.14 -4.29
C TYR A 290 16.60 1.38 -4.45
N VAL A 291 16.52 2.11 -3.33
CA VAL A 291 16.57 3.57 -3.35
C VAL A 291 18.00 4.03 -3.61
N MET A 292 18.17 5.05 -4.45
CA MET A 292 19.48 5.56 -4.86
C MET A 292 19.83 6.81 -4.04
N LEU A 293 20.64 6.62 -3.00
CA LEU A 293 21.09 7.64 -2.06
C LEU A 293 22.53 8.06 -2.38
N ALA A 294 22.72 9.34 -2.69
CA ALA A 294 23.99 9.89 -3.14
C ALA A 294 25.12 9.64 -2.13
N GLY A 295 26.17 8.94 -2.56
CA GLY A 295 27.35 8.68 -1.74
C GLY A 295 27.14 7.70 -0.57
N VAL A 296 25.95 7.10 -0.45
CA VAL A 296 25.61 6.19 0.66
C VAL A 296 25.55 4.75 0.20
N ASN A 297 24.67 4.45 -0.75
CA ASN A 297 24.43 3.08 -1.22
C ASN A 297 24.57 2.95 -2.74
N ASP A 298 25.13 3.96 -3.39
CA ASP A 298 25.06 4.08 -4.84
C ASP A 298 26.40 3.83 -5.54
N SER A 299 27.50 3.46 -4.89
CA SER A 299 28.81 3.18 -5.53
C SER A 299 28.83 1.96 -6.47
N ASP A 300 29.86 1.85 -7.32
CA ASP A 300 30.03 0.68 -8.21
C ASP A 300 30.30 -0.60 -7.42
N GLU A 301 30.97 -0.48 -6.28
CA GLU A 301 31.18 -1.59 -5.36
C GLU A 301 29.84 -2.12 -4.85
N HIS A 302 28.93 -1.23 -4.42
CA HIS A 302 27.60 -1.62 -3.98
C HIS A 302 26.81 -2.35 -5.09
N ALA A 303 26.93 -1.93 -6.36
CA ALA A 303 26.31 -2.64 -7.47
C ALA A 303 26.86 -4.07 -7.63
N ARG A 304 28.17 -4.26 -7.51
CA ARG A 304 28.80 -5.59 -7.60
C ARG A 304 28.44 -6.49 -6.41
N GLN A 305 28.38 -5.92 -5.20
CA GLN A 305 27.90 -6.64 -4.01
C GLN A 305 26.44 -7.07 -4.18
N LEU A 306 25.60 -6.19 -4.75
CA LEU A 306 24.20 -6.51 -5.03
C LEU A 306 24.07 -7.66 -6.04
N VAL A 307 24.88 -7.67 -7.09
CA VAL A 307 24.95 -8.80 -8.06
C VAL A 307 25.29 -10.10 -7.33
N ALA A 308 26.31 -10.08 -6.46
CA ALA A 308 26.73 -11.27 -5.71
C ALA A 308 25.62 -11.77 -4.76
N LEU A 309 24.93 -10.86 -4.08
CA LEU A 309 23.84 -11.18 -3.15
C LEU A 309 22.64 -11.83 -3.86
N LEU A 310 22.28 -11.33 -5.04
CA LEU A 310 21.06 -11.74 -5.76
C LEU A 310 21.27 -12.86 -6.78
N LYS A 311 22.50 -13.34 -6.98
CA LYS A 311 22.89 -14.28 -8.05
C LYS A 311 21.97 -15.51 -8.20
N ASP A 312 21.47 -16.04 -7.08
CA ASP A 312 20.65 -17.27 -7.04
C ASP A 312 19.16 -16.99 -6.79
N LEU A 313 18.76 -15.71 -6.76
CA LEU A 313 17.38 -15.28 -6.56
C LEU A 313 16.84 -14.71 -7.88
N PRO A 314 15.91 -15.39 -8.55
CA PRO A 314 15.23 -14.85 -9.71
C PRO A 314 14.59 -13.51 -9.34
N SER A 315 15.11 -12.43 -9.90
CA SER A 315 14.73 -11.08 -9.51
C SER A 315 14.78 -10.10 -10.67
N LYS A 316 13.93 -9.08 -10.57
CA LYS A 316 14.10 -7.83 -11.31
C LYS A 316 14.48 -6.75 -10.31
N ILE A 317 15.31 -5.81 -10.73
CA ILE A 317 15.77 -4.73 -9.86
C ILE A 317 15.12 -3.43 -10.33
N ASN A 318 14.49 -2.72 -9.40
CA ASN A 318 13.90 -1.41 -9.62
C ASN A 318 14.69 -0.38 -8.81
N LEU A 319 15.47 0.44 -9.51
CA LEU A 319 16.18 1.56 -8.91
C LEU A 319 15.21 2.72 -8.74
N ILE A 320 15.10 3.23 -7.53
CA ILE A 320 14.23 4.36 -7.18
C ILE A 320 15.13 5.57 -6.93
N PRO A 321 15.14 6.58 -7.83
CA PRO A 321 15.75 7.86 -7.50
C PRO A 321 15.12 8.41 -6.22
N PHE A 322 15.93 8.77 -5.23
CA PHE A 322 15.42 9.27 -3.96
C PHE A 322 14.63 10.57 -4.17
N ASN A 323 13.46 10.66 -3.54
CA ASN A 323 12.64 11.87 -3.52
C ASN A 323 12.89 12.56 -2.17
N PRO A 324 13.55 13.74 -2.15
CA PRO A 324 13.84 14.42 -0.90
C PRO A 324 12.54 14.86 -0.21
N PHE A 325 12.61 14.97 1.11
CA PHE A 325 11.57 15.56 1.95
C PHE A 325 12.23 16.49 2.97
N PRO A 326 11.48 17.42 3.60
CA PRO A 326 12.06 18.38 4.53
C PRO A 326 12.94 17.71 5.60
N HIS A 327 14.18 18.18 5.72
CA HIS A 327 15.19 17.72 6.69
C HIS A 327 15.70 16.27 6.50
N ALA A 328 15.42 15.63 5.35
CA ALA A 328 16.00 14.33 5.02
C ALA A 328 17.53 14.38 5.13
N PRO A 329 18.19 13.34 5.69
CA PRO A 329 19.64 13.31 5.85
C PRO A 329 20.38 12.81 4.60
N TYR A 330 19.67 12.65 3.48
CA TYR A 330 20.19 12.05 2.25
C TYR A 330 19.85 12.89 1.03
N ASP A 331 20.65 12.73 0.00
CA ASP A 331 20.44 13.37 -1.31
C ASP A 331 20.17 12.33 -2.40
N ARG A 332 19.54 12.79 -3.48
CA ARG A 332 19.30 11.98 -4.67
C ARG A 332 20.59 11.76 -5.45
N SER A 333 20.93 10.50 -5.74
CA SER A 333 22.03 10.18 -6.66
C SER A 333 21.85 10.86 -8.02
N SER A 334 22.95 11.33 -8.61
CA SER A 334 22.89 11.94 -9.94
C SER A 334 22.43 10.94 -11.01
N ASN A 335 21.79 11.42 -12.07
CA ASN A 335 21.30 10.52 -13.14
C ASN A 335 22.44 9.69 -13.76
N ASN A 336 23.63 10.29 -13.97
CA ASN A 336 24.80 9.56 -14.46
C ASN A 336 25.20 8.41 -13.53
N ARG A 337 25.15 8.63 -12.21
CA ARG A 337 25.46 7.62 -11.20
C ARG A 337 24.42 6.49 -11.20
N ILE A 338 23.14 6.82 -11.29
CA ILE A 338 22.04 5.84 -11.37
C ILE A 338 22.17 5.00 -12.64
N HIS A 339 22.45 5.61 -13.79
CA HIS A 339 22.65 4.88 -15.05
C HIS A 339 23.89 3.99 -15.00
N ALA A 340 25.00 4.45 -14.42
CA ALA A 340 26.19 3.62 -14.23
C ALA A 340 25.91 2.39 -13.34
N PHE A 341 25.21 2.59 -12.21
CA PHE A 341 24.77 1.48 -11.34
C PHE A 341 23.88 0.50 -12.09
N SER A 342 22.87 1.00 -12.81
CA SER A 342 21.97 0.20 -13.63
C SER A 342 22.70 -0.60 -14.71
N ASN A 343 23.69 -0.02 -15.37
CA ASN A 343 24.49 -0.69 -16.39
C ASN A 343 25.28 -1.87 -15.83
N ILE A 344 25.85 -1.75 -14.63
CA ILE A 344 26.54 -2.86 -13.95
C ILE A 344 25.56 -4.02 -13.71
N LEU A 345 24.36 -3.73 -13.20
CA LEU A 345 23.34 -4.74 -12.94
C LEU A 345 22.83 -5.41 -14.23
N ASN A 346 22.58 -4.63 -15.28
CA ASN A 346 22.15 -5.15 -16.59
C ASN A 346 23.24 -6.01 -17.24
N ASN A 347 24.51 -5.58 -17.19
CA ASN A 347 25.63 -6.37 -17.71
C ASN A 347 25.85 -7.68 -16.95
N ALA A 348 25.43 -7.76 -15.69
CA ALA A 348 25.42 -8.98 -14.90
C ALA A 348 24.20 -9.90 -15.18
N GLY A 349 23.29 -9.49 -16.09
CA GLY A 349 22.14 -10.29 -16.52
C GLY A 349 20.83 -10.02 -15.79
N PHE A 350 20.78 -9.06 -14.86
CA PHE A 350 19.52 -8.66 -14.23
C PHE A 350 18.71 -7.75 -15.15
N VAL A 351 17.38 -7.85 -15.08
CA VAL A 351 16.52 -6.81 -15.64
C VAL A 351 16.46 -5.66 -14.63
N CYS A 352 17.19 -4.58 -14.92
CA CYS A 352 17.25 -3.40 -14.07
C CYS A 352 16.49 -2.22 -14.72
N THR A 353 15.45 -1.73 -14.04
CA THR A 353 14.67 -0.55 -14.45
C THR A 353 14.90 0.60 -13.50
N ILE A 354 14.84 1.83 -14.02
CA ILE A 354 14.86 3.04 -13.21
C ILE A 354 13.42 3.57 -13.13
N ARG A 355 12.89 3.71 -11.92
CA ARG A 355 11.54 4.21 -11.68
C ARG A 355 11.47 5.68 -12.07
N GLN A 356 10.48 6.04 -12.88
CA GLN A 356 10.16 7.44 -13.14
C GLN A 356 9.53 8.07 -11.90
N THR A 357 10.00 9.26 -11.51
CA THR A 357 9.32 10.09 -10.51
C THR A 357 7.99 10.59 -11.10
N ARG A 358 6.90 10.43 -10.35
CA ARG A 358 5.54 10.86 -10.73
C ARG A 358 4.89 11.51 -9.51
N GLY A 359 4.11 12.57 -9.72
CA GLY A 359 3.38 13.27 -8.66
C GLY A 359 4.25 14.03 -7.65
N ASP A 360 5.46 14.44 -8.01
CA ASP A 360 6.34 15.24 -7.13
C ASP A 360 5.78 16.65 -6.92
N ASP A 361 4.99 17.16 -7.88
CA ASP A 361 4.26 18.43 -7.81
C ASP A 361 3.19 18.48 -6.71
N ILE A 362 2.72 17.32 -6.24
CA ILE A 362 1.66 17.17 -5.24
C ILE A 362 2.10 16.32 -4.02
N ASP A 363 3.41 16.21 -3.78
CA ASP A 363 4.02 15.41 -2.71
C ASP A 363 3.47 13.96 -2.68
N ALA A 364 3.31 13.34 -3.85
CA ALA A 364 2.74 12.01 -4.02
C ALA A 364 3.79 10.96 -4.42
N ALA A 365 5.07 11.34 -4.51
CA ALA A 365 6.12 10.40 -4.85
C ALA A 365 6.39 9.42 -3.69
N CYS A 366 6.98 8.27 -4.02
CA CYS A 366 7.25 7.23 -3.02
C CYS A 366 8.15 7.76 -1.90
N GLY A 367 7.73 7.53 -0.65
CA GLY A 367 8.46 7.96 0.55
C GLY A 367 8.14 9.39 1.04
N GLN A 368 7.34 10.16 0.29
CA GLN A 368 6.93 11.52 0.68
C GLN A 368 5.57 11.57 1.39
N LEU A 369 4.80 10.47 1.45
CA LEU A 369 3.48 10.45 2.07
C LEU A 369 3.59 10.82 3.56
N VAL A 370 3.03 11.98 3.92
CA VAL A 370 3.17 12.54 5.25
C VAL A 370 1.95 12.20 6.10
N GLY A 371 0.72 12.33 5.62
CA GLY A 371 -0.46 12.14 6.47
C GLY A 371 -0.40 12.95 7.78
N GLN A 372 -1.17 12.52 8.77
CA GLN A 372 -1.11 13.02 10.15
C GLN A 372 -1.23 11.84 11.10
N VAL A 373 -0.22 11.63 11.94
CA VAL A 373 -0.09 10.46 12.83
C VAL A 373 -0.04 10.93 14.28
N ALA A 374 -0.91 10.40 15.13
CA ALA A 374 -0.80 10.60 16.58
C ALA A 374 0.25 9.64 17.15
N ASP A 375 1.54 10.01 16.99
CA ASP A 375 2.69 9.14 17.27
C ASP A 375 2.70 8.57 18.69
N ARG A 376 2.65 7.23 18.81
CA ARG A 376 2.78 6.50 20.09
C ARG A 376 4.20 6.04 20.39
N THR A 377 5.13 6.19 19.43
CA THR A 377 6.51 5.71 19.51
C THR A 377 7.52 6.77 19.95
N ARG A 378 7.08 8.03 20.12
CA ARG A 378 7.92 9.21 20.44
C ARG A 378 9.00 9.50 19.39
N ARG A 379 8.92 8.92 18.19
CA ARG A 379 9.89 9.11 17.10
C ARG A 379 9.77 10.48 16.46
N ALA A 380 8.55 10.99 16.29
CA ALA A 380 8.34 12.33 15.76
C ALA A 380 9.02 13.39 16.64
N LYS A 381 8.90 13.26 17.96
CA LYS A 381 9.55 14.14 18.94
C LYS A 381 11.08 14.03 18.87
N LYS A 382 11.64 12.81 18.89
CA LYS A 382 13.10 12.60 18.80
C LYS A 382 13.67 13.15 17.48
N TRP A 383 12.91 13.06 16.39
CA TRP A 383 13.31 13.60 15.11
C TRP A 383 13.35 15.14 15.12
N GLN A 384 12.33 15.79 15.68
CA GLN A 384 12.31 17.24 15.88
C GLN A 384 13.52 17.72 16.70
N GLU A 385 13.80 17.07 17.84
CA GLU A 385 14.99 17.36 18.66
C GLU A 385 16.31 17.17 17.87
N SER A 386 16.36 16.21 16.95
CA SER A 386 17.54 15.99 16.09
C SER A 386 17.73 17.07 15.03
N ILE A 387 16.64 17.69 14.55
CA ILE A 387 16.69 18.80 13.60
C ILE A 387 17.21 20.04 14.32
N GLU A 388 16.65 20.34 15.49
CA GLU A 388 17.08 21.48 16.31
C GLU A 388 18.58 21.41 16.64
N ARG A 389 19.08 20.23 17.03
CA ARG A 389 20.52 20.03 17.26
C ARG A 389 21.37 20.29 16.03
N ARG A 390 20.93 19.83 14.84
CA ARG A 390 21.66 20.02 13.58
C ARG A 390 21.63 21.46 13.06
N GLN A 391 20.62 22.24 13.47
CA GLN A 391 20.52 23.66 13.11
C GLN A 391 21.32 24.57 14.06
N GLN A 392 21.70 24.06 15.23
CA GLN A 392 22.52 24.76 16.22
C GLN A 392 24.02 24.46 16.09
N SER A 393 24.38 23.41 15.35
CA SER A 393 25.75 23.04 14.96
C SER A 393 26.09 23.61 13.59
#